data_AF-A0A3S1YIZ1-F1
#
_entry.id   AF-A0A3S1YIZ1-F1
#
_cell.length_a   1.000
_cell.length_b   1.000
_cell.length_c   1.000
_cell.angle_alpha   90.00
_cell.angle_beta   90.00
_cell.angle_gamma   90.00
#
_symmetry.space_group_name_H-M   'P 1'
#
loop_
_entity.id
_entity.type
_entity.pdbx_description
1 polymer ?
#
loop_
_entity_poly.entity_id
_entity_poly.type
_entity_poly.pdbx_seq_one_letter_code
_entity_poly.pdbx_strand_id
1 'polypeptide(L)' 'MRLHIQNQKKDTGFAISLAQWQAGVRRHPDMASINVTVCNDDAGFERALEDAEVLVAWVDDIKERFPR' A
#
# COMPACT_ATOMS: atom_id res chain seq x y z
N MET A 1 3.55 12.29 6.32
CA MET A 1 3.87 11.30 5.28
C MET A 1 2.62 10.50 4.93
N ARG A 2 2.29 10.41 3.64
CA ARG A 2 1.19 9.63 3.06
C ARG A 2 1.75 8.40 2.37
N LEU A 3 1.59 7.23 3.00
CA LEU A 3 2.01 5.95 2.48
C LEU A 3 0.78 5.21 1.93
N HIS A 4 0.84 4.78 0.69
CA HIS A 4 -0.15 3.89 0.10
C HIS A 4 0.44 2.50 -0.07
N ILE A 5 -0.27 1.48 0.40
CA ILE A 5 0.07 0.08 0.18
C ILE A 5 -0.94 -0.48 -0.83
N GLN A 6 -0.47 -0.72 -2.05
CA GLN A 6 -1.23 -1.39 -3.10
C GLN A 6 -0.93 -2.89 -3.03
N ASN A 7 -1.79 -3.66 -2.36
CA ASN A 7 -1.72 -5.12 -2.40
C ASN A 7 -1.97 -5.66 -3.80
N GLN A 8 -1.49 -6.88 -4.03
CA GLN A 8 -1.76 -7.59 -5.28
C GLN A 8 -3.25 -7.82 -5.48
N LYS A 9 -3.67 -7.69 -6.74
CA LYS A 9 -5.06 -7.95 -7.13
C LYS A 9 -5.39 -9.45 -7.16
N LYS A 10 -4.42 -10.29 -7.54
CA LYS A 10 -4.62 -11.72 -7.85
C LYS A 10 -4.17 -12.68 -6.74
N ASP A 11 -3.17 -12.30 -5.94
CA ASP A 11 -2.64 -13.13 -4.85
C ASP A 11 -2.83 -12.43 -3.50
N THR A 12 -3.58 -13.06 -2.60
CA THR A 12 -3.89 -12.52 -1.27
C THR A 12 -3.08 -13.16 -0.15
N GLY A 13 -2.21 -14.13 -0.46
CA GLY A 13 -1.41 -14.87 0.53
C GLY A 13 -0.49 -13.97 1.38
N PHE A 14 -0.12 -12.81 0.84
CA PHE A 14 0.72 -11.80 1.50
C PHE A 14 0.04 -10.42 1.62
N ALA A 15 -1.29 -10.36 1.57
CA ALA A 15 -2.00 -9.10 1.67
C ALA A 15 -1.73 -8.41 3.02
N ILE A 16 -1.23 -7.17 2.95
CA ILE A 16 -1.03 -6.33 4.11
C ILE A 16 -2.36 -5.68 4.47
N SER A 17 -2.75 -5.75 5.73
CA SER A 17 -3.97 -5.15 6.26
C SER A 17 -3.69 -3.91 7.10
N LEU A 18 -4.67 -3.01 7.17
CA LEU A 18 -4.60 -1.87 8.08
C LEU A 18 -4.50 -2.31 9.56
N ALA A 19 -5.09 -3.46 9.91
CA ALA A 19 -4.99 -4.02 11.26
C ALA A 19 -3.54 -4.43 11.61
N GLN A 20 -2.80 -5.02 10.67
CA GLN A 20 -1.37 -5.31 10.86
C GLN A 20 -0.54 -4.03 11.00
N TRP A 21 -0.83 -3.00 10.19
CA TRP A 21 -0.20 -1.69 10.33
C TRP A 21 -0.43 -1.10 11.73
N GLN A 22 -1.68 -1.05 12.18
CA GLN A 22 -2.05 -0.54 13.51
C GLN A 22 -1.37 -1.34 14.64
N ALA A 23 -1.23 -2.66 14.50
CA ALA A 23 -0.49 -3.48 15.45
C ALA A 23 1.01 -3.17 15.45
N GLY A 24 1.58 -2.78 14.31
CA GLY A 24 2.94 -2.23 14.20
C GLY A 24 3.09 -0.90 14.93
N VAL A 25 2.20 0.06 14.65
CA VAL A 25 2.19 1.39 15.29
C VAL A 25 2.06 1.29 16.81
N ARG A 26 1.26 0.35 17.35
CA ARG A 26 1.18 0.12 18.80
C ARG A 26 2.52 -0.26 19.43
N ARG A 27 3.41 -0.92 18.68
CA ARG A 27 4.77 -1.29 19.12
C ARG A 27 5.79 -0.18 18.84
N HIS A 28 5.51 0.68 17.87
CA HIS A 28 6.37 1.79 17.43
C HIS A 28 5.55 3.08 17.28
N PRO A 29 5.23 3.75 18.40
CA PRO A 29 4.33 4.92 18.40
C PRO A 29 4.88 6.12 17.61
N ASP A 30 6.20 6.20 17.40
CA ASP A 30 6.87 7.20 16.57
C ASP A 30 6.37 7.19 15.11
N MET A 31 5.80 6.08 14.65
CA MET A 31 5.22 5.95 13.31
C MET A 31 3.77 6.45 13.21
N ALA A 32 3.15 6.91 14.31
CA ALA A 32 1.73 7.29 14.33
C ALA A 32 1.36 8.48 13.43
N SER A 33 2.33 9.32 13.05
CA SER A 33 2.12 10.46 12.13
C SER A 33 2.07 10.07 10.66
N ILE A 34 2.26 8.79 10.33
CA ILE A 34 2.18 8.29 8.95
C ILE A 34 0.72 7.95 8.63
N ASN A 35 0.14 8.63 7.65
CA ASN A 35 -1.17 8.31 7.13
C ASN A 35 -1.03 7.15 6.13
N VAL A 36 -1.62 6.00 6.47
CA VAL A 36 -1.55 4.78 5.65
C VAL A 36 -2.90 4.45 5.03
N THR A 37 -2.89 4.23 3.72
CA THR A 37 -4.02 3.67 2.98
C THR A 37 -3.63 2.32 2.41
N VAL A 38 -4.61 1.42 2.31
CA VAL A 38 -4.43 0.05 1.82
C VAL A 38 -5.52 -0.25 0.81
N CYS A 39 -5.16 -0.62 -0.41
CA CYS A 39 -6.08 -1.03 -1.46
C CYS A 39 -5.50 -2.24 -2.23
N ASN A 40 -6.32 -2.85 -3.08
CA ASN A 40 -5.91 -3.94 -3.97
C ASN A 40 -6.57 -3.87 -5.35
N ASP A 41 -7.20 -2.73 -5.68
CA ASP A 41 -7.90 -2.48 -6.92
C ASP A 41 -7.24 -1.36 -7.73
N ASP A 42 -7.68 -1.23 -8.99
CA ASP A 42 -7.10 -0.25 -9.92
C ASP A 42 -7.40 1.18 -9.48
N ALA A 43 -8.59 1.43 -8.94
CA ALA A 43 -8.99 2.74 -8.43
C ALA A 43 -8.14 3.18 -7.21
N GLY A 44 -7.72 2.26 -6.36
CA GLY A 44 -6.76 2.50 -5.28
C GLY A 44 -5.41 2.94 -5.84
N PHE A 45 -4.92 2.23 -6.85
CA PHE A 45 -3.64 2.54 -7.47
C PHE A 45 -3.62 3.91 -8.14
N GLU A 46 -4.64 4.25 -8.94
CA GLU A 46 -4.72 5.56 -9.60
C GLU A 46 -4.73 6.70 -8.58
N ARG A 47 -5.54 6.58 -7.52
CA ARG A 47 -5.53 7.57 -6.41
C ARG A 47 -4.17 7.67 -5.73
N ALA A 48 -3.47 6.54 -5.58
CA ALA A 48 -2.14 6.53 -4.97
C ALA A 48 -1.11 7.30 -5.80
N LEU A 49 -1.20 7.26 -7.13
CA LEU A 49 -0.29 8.03 -7.99
C LEU A 49 -0.48 9.54 -7.87
N GLU A 50 -1.69 10.00 -7.54
CA GLU A 50 -2.00 11.42 -7.34
C GLU A 50 -1.63 11.90 -5.93
N ASP A 51 -1.96 11.11 -4.91
CA ASP A 51 -1.99 11.56 -3.52
C ASP A 51 -0.89 10.97 -2.63
N ALA A 52 -0.28 9.84 -2.98
CA ALA A 52 0.70 9.20 -2.13
C ALA A 52 2.07 9.91 -2.23
N GLU A 53 2.72 10.11 -1.08
CA GLU A 53 4.14 10.50 -1.06
C GLU A 53 5.04 9.27 -1.24
N VAL A 54 4.55 8.09 -0.80
CA VAL A 54 5.23 6.81 -0.95
C VAL A 54 4.21 5.75 -1.38
N LEU A 55 4.53 5.01 -2.43
CA LEU A 55 3.77 3.85 -2.89
C LEU A 55 4.56 2.57 -2.64
N VAL A 56 3.98 1.64 -1.89
CA VAL A 56 4.45 0.27 -1.74
C VAL A 56 3.56 -0.62 -2.59
N ALA A 57 4.16 -1.29 -3.57
CA ALA A 57 3.46 -2.13 -4.54
C ALA A 57 4.32 -3.35 -4.92
N TRP A 58 3.69 -4.35 -5.51
CA TRP A 58 4.35 -5.57 -5.92
C TRP A 58 4.93 -5.45 -7.32
N VAL A 59 6.13 -5.99 -7.50
CA VAL A 59 6.88 -5.87 -8.75
C VAL A 59 6.12 -6.44 -9.96
N ASP A 60 5.41 -7.55 -9.79
CA ASP A 60 4.69 -8.19 -10.90
C ASP A 60 3.49 -7.34 -11.36
N ASP A 61 2.75 -6.74 -10.42
CA ASP A 61 1.67 -5.80 -10.74
C ASP A 61 2.21 -4.54 -11.43
N ILE A 62 3.38 -4.05 -11.03
CA ILE A 62 4.06 -2.92 -11.70
C ILE A 62 4.49 -3.29 -13.12
N LYS A 63 5.03 -4.49 -13.35
CA LYS A 63 5.39 -4.97 -14.70
C LYS A 63 4.16 -5.13 -15.60
N GLU A 64 3.03 -5.59 -15.06
CA GLU A 64 1.77 -5.72 -15.80
C GLU A 64 1.22 -4.35 -16.22
N ARG A 65 1.31 -3.35 -15.34
CA ARG A 65 0.85 -1.97 -15.63
C ARG A 65 1.76 -1.18 -16.55
N PHE A 66 3.07 -1.34 -16.41
CA PHE A 66 4.09 -0.60 -17.16
C PHE A 66 5.00 -1.56 -17.92
N PRO A 67 4.48 -2.20 -19.00
CA PRO A 67 5.28 -3.09 -19.82
C PRO A 67 6.44 -2.33 -20.46
N ARG A 68 7.61 -2.97 -20.49
CA ARG A 68 8.82 -2.49 -21.16
C ARG A 68 8.90 -3.03 -22.57
#